data_AF-A0A355V128-F1
#
_entry.id   AF-A0A355V128-F1
#
_cell.length_a   1.000
_cell.length_b   1.000
_cell.length_c   1.000
_cell.angle_alpha   90.00
_cell.angle_beta   90.00
_cell.angle_gamma   90.00
#
_symmetry.space_group_name_H-M   'P 1'
#
loop_
_entity.id
_entity.type
_entity.pdbx_description
1 polymer ?
#
loop_
_entity_poly.entity_id
_entity_poly.type
_entity_poly.pdbx_seq_one_letter_code
_entity_poly.pdbx_strand_id
1 'polypeptide(L)' 'MKVKKSISEIAGKNLKRLIKTSKYKTQEEFAYCFGTDVRTVSRWVNNGINNLDTLQEIAEFLGIEVLELLND' A
#
# COMPACT_ATOMS: atom_id res chain seq x y z
N MET A 1 6.48 -5.30 25.28
CA MET A 1 7.47 -5.61 24.23
C MET A 1 6.89 -5.10 22.90
N LYS A 2 7.51 -4.14 22.21
CA LYS A 2 7.04 -3.73 20.88
C LYS A 2 7.40 -4.87 19.91
N VAL A 3 6.40 -5.59 19.41
CA VAL A 3 6.61 -6.56 18.34
C VAL A 3 7.09 -5.78 17.12
N LYS A 4 8.22 -6.17 16.55
CA LYS A 4 8.74 -5.58 15.31
C LYS A 4 7.72 -5.89 14.21
N LYS A 5 7.28 -4.86 13.48
CA LYS A 5 6.36 -5.05 12.35
C LYS A 5 7.01 -5.95 11.30
N SER A 6 6.23 -6.85 10.74
CA SER A 6 6.60 -7.60 9.55
C SER A 6 6.74 -6.67 8.35
N ILE A 7 7.49 -7.11 7.34
CA ILE A 7 7.68 -6.34 6.10
C ILE A 7 6.34 -6.05 5.41
N SER A 8 5.38 -6.99 5.47
CA SER A 8 4.06 -6.79 4.90
C SER A 8 3.24 -5.74 5.65
N GLU A 9 3.32 -5.68 6.97
CA GLU A 9 2.71 -4.60 7.78
C GLU A 9 3.37 -3.24 7.52
N ILE A 10 4.68 -3.20 7.26
CA ILE A 10 5.40 -1.99 6.82
C ILE A 10 4.86 -1.53 5.46
N ALA A 11 4.69 -2.45 4.51
CA ALA A 11 4.09 -2.16 3.20
C ALA A 11 2.68 -1.58 3.30
N GLY A 12 1.82 -2.15 4.13
CA GLY A 12 0.46 -1.61 4.36
C GLY A 12 0.47 -0.20 4.96
N LYS A 13 1.34 0.05 5.96
CA LYS A 13 1.54 1.36 6.59
C LYS A 13 2.03 2.39 5.56
N ASN A 14 2.99 2.03 4.72
CA ASN A 14 3.53 2.91 3.69
C ASN A 14 2.54 3.17 2.58
N LEU A 15 1.80 2.16 2.12
CA LEU A 15 0.71 2.35 1.16
C LEU A 15 -0.28 3.39 1.67
N LYS A 16 -0.70 3.32 2.94
CA LYS A 16 -1.59 4.33 3.55
C LYS A 16 -1.00 5.74 3.48
N ARG A 17 0.29 5.89 3.80
CA ARG A 17 1.00 7.18 3.73
C ARG A 17 1.04 7.69 2.29
N LEU A 18 1.43 6.84 1.35
CA LEU A 18 1.56 7.16 -0.07
C LEU A 18 0.23 7.56 -0.69
N ILE A 19 -0.86 6.83 -0.42
CA ILE A 19 -2.21 7.21 -0.86
C ILE A 19 -2.55 8.62 -0.36
N LYS A 20 -2.35 8.89 0.93
CA LYS A 20 -2.67 10.19 1.54
C LYS A 20 -1.86 11.35 0.93
N THR A 21 -0.60 11.12 0.59
CA THR A 21 0.27 12.15 0.02
C THR A 21 0.13 12.30 -1.50
N SER A 22 -0.31 11.26 -2.20
CA SER A 22 -0.54 11.25 -3.65
C SER A 22 -1.69 12.16 -4.09
N LYS A 23 -1.98 12.17 -5.40
CA LYS A 23 -3.18 12.80 -5.97
C LYS A 23 -4.49 12.12 -5.56
N TYR A 24 -4.45 10.83 -5.17
CA TYR A 24 -5.65 10.06 -4.86
C TYR A 24 -6.27 10.43 -3.51
N LYS A 25 -5.43 10.78 -2.51
CA LYS A 25 -5.81 11.24 -1.15
C LYS A 25 -6.57 10.24 -0.26
N THR A 26 -7.46 9.43 -0.82
CA THR A 26 -8.34 8.48 -0.10
C THR A 26 -8.18 7.05 -0.62
N GLN A 27 -8.62 6.06 0.16
CA GLN A 27 -8.57 4.65 -0.28
C GLN A 27 -9.58 4.39 -1.40
N GLU A 28 -10.72 5.07 -1.36
CA GLU A 28 -11.80 4.98 -2.34
C GLU A 28 -11.32 5.45 -3.72
N GLU A 29 -10.70 6.63 -3.79
CA GLU A 29 -10.20 7.18 -5.05
C GLU A 29 -9.02 6.36 -5.58
N PHE A 30 -8.11 5.94 -4.69
CA PHE A 30 -7.03 5.04 -5.08
C PHE A 30 -7.58 3.72 -5.64
N ALA A 31 -8.55 3.09 -4.96
CA ALA A 31 -9.15 1.84 -5.40
C ALA A 31 -9.83 1.99 -6.77
N TYR A 32 -10.59 3.07 -6.96
CA TYR A 32 -11.25 3.38 -8.22
C TYR A 32 -10.25 3.54 -9.37
N CYS A 33 -9.20 4.36 -9.19
CA CYS A 33 -8.19 4.57 -10.23
C CYS A 33 -7.29 3.35 -10.47
N PHE A 34 -6.98 2.57 -9.42
CA PHE A 34 -6.19 1.34 -9.51
C PHE A 34 -6.99 0.18 -10.12
N GLY A 35 -8.32 0.26 -10.16
CA GLY A 35 -9.18 -0.79 -10.69
C GLY A 35 -9.40 -1.95 -9.73
N THR A 36 -9.49 -1.69 -8.43
CA THR A 36 -9.77 -2.72 -7.41
C THR A 36 -10.87 -2.29 -6.43
N ASP A 37 -11.30 -3.21 -5.56
CA ASP A 37 -12.28 -2.92 -4.52
C ASP A 37 -11.63 -2.21 -3.32
N VAL A 38 -12.29 -1.19 -2.76
CA VAL A 38 -11.80 -0.45 -1.58
C VAL A 38 -11.54 -1.37 -0.38
N ARG A 39 -12.27 -2.49 -0.24
CA ARG A 39 -12.04 -3.52 0.79
C ARG A 39 -10.72 -4.23 0.60
N THR A 40 -10.27 -4.40 -0.64
CA THR A 40 -8.94 -4.96 -0.95
C THR A 40 -7.85 -3.99 -0.49
N VAL A 41 -7.99 -2.69 -0.82
CA VAL A 41 -7.06 -1.65 -0.36
C VAL A 41 -7.06 -1.53 1.17
N SER A 42 -8.23 -1.57 1.80
CA SER A 42 -8.38 -1.56 3.24
C SER A 42 -7.70 -2.76 3.89
N ARG A 43 -7.82 -3.96 3.30
CA ARG A 43 -7.11 -5.16 3.76
C ARG A 43 -5.60 -4.98 3.66
N TRP A 44 -5.09 -4.45 2.54
CA TRP A 44 -3.65 -4.17 2.37
C TRP A 44 -3.13 -3.19 3.42
N VAL A 45 -3.86 -2.11 3.67
CA VAL A 45 -3.47 -1.08 4.63
C VAL A 45 -3.49 -1.59 6.07
N ASN A 46 -4.49 -2.40 6.44
CA ASN A 46 -4.68 -2.83 7.82
C ASN A 46 -3.93 -4.13 8.17
N ASN A 47 -3.81 -5.05 7.21
CA ASN A 47 -3.27 -6.40 7.43
C ASN A 47 -1.93 -6.63 6.70
N GLY A 48 -1.51 -5.70 5.85
CA GLY A 48 -0.28 -5.80 5.06
C GLY A 48 -0.46 -6.43 3.69
N ILE A 49 0.63 -6.43 2.93
CA ILE A 49 0.71 -6.93 1.55
C ILE A 49 1.76 -8.03 1.49
N ASN A 50 1.34 -9.26 1.15
CA ASN A 50 2.20 -10.44 1.14
C ASN A 50 2.55 -10.94 -0.27
N ASN A 51 1.93 -10.36 -1.30
CA ASN A 51 2.14 -10.76 -2.70
C ASN A 51 3.10 -9.75 -3.36
N LEU A 52 4.16 -10.27 -3.98
CA LEU A 52 5.21 -9.46 -4.63
C LEU A 52 4.70 -8.75 -5.88
N ASP A 53 3.89 -9.42 -6.70
CA ASP A 53 3.29 -8.83 -7.91
C ASP A 53 2.38 -7.65 -7.53
N THR A 54 1.57 -7.80 -6.47
CA THR A 54 0.75 -6.70 -5.95
C THR A 54 1.59 -5.51 -5.49
N LEU A 55 2.74 -5.74 -4.85
CA LEU A 55 3.65 -4.65 -4.46
C LEU A 55 4.21 -3.94 -5.69
N GLN A 56 4.60 -4.70 -6.71
CA GLN A 56 5.12 -4.17 -7.96
C GLN A 56 4.06 -3.34 -8.71
N GLU A 57 2.84 -3.88 -8.88
CA GLU A 57 1.72 -3.18 -9.52
C GLU A 57 1.39 -1.85 -8.80
N ILE A 58 1.36 -1.86 -7.47
CA ILE A 58 1.13 -0.66 -6.67
C ILE A 58 2.24 0.36 -6.87
N ALA A 59 3.50 -0.08 -6.89
CA ALA A 59 4.66 0.80 -7.07
C ALA A 59 4.64 1.45 -8.46
N GLU A 60 4.40 0.66 -9.50
CA GLU A 60 4.26 1.14 -10.89
C GLU A 60 3.11 2.15 -11.02
N PHE A 61 1.94 1.82 -10.45
CA PHE A 61 0.78 2.70 -10.49
C PHE A 61 1.00 4.03 -9.75
N LEU A 62 1.77 4.00 -8.66
CA LEU A 62 2.16 5.19 -7.90
C LEU A 62 3.35 5.94 -8.53
N GLY A 63 4.04 5.34 -9.50
CA GLY A 63 5.24 5.91 -10.12
C GLY A 63 6.43 5.98 -9.15
N ILE A 64 6.59 4.99 -8.29
CA ILE A 64 7.66 4.91 -7.28
C ILE A 64 8.43 3.60 -7.38
N GLU A 65 9.61 3.55 -6.79
CA GLU A 65 10.36 2.31 -6.60
C GLU A 65 9.68 1.41 -5.56
N VAL A 66 9.66 0.10 -5.77
CA VAL A 66 8.97 -0.85 -4.87
C VAL A 66 9.54 -0.80 -3.43
N LEU A 67 10.82 -0.43 -3.28
CA LEU A 67 11.48 -0.28 -1.98
C LEU A 67 10.83 0.81 -1.11
N GLU A 68 10.19 1.82 -1.70
CA GLU A 68 9.45 2.86 -0.96
C GLU A 68 8.27 2.29 -0.16
N LEU A 69 7.74 1.13 -0.58
CA LEU A 69 6.73 0.40 0.19
C LEU A 69 7.36 -0.37 1.36
N LEU A 70 8.62 -0.80 1.25
CA LEU A 70 9.23 -1.74 2.19
C LEU A 70 10.11 -1.09 3.28
N ASN A 71 10.43 0.21 3.15
CA ASN A 71 11.24 0.96 4.10
C ASN A 71 10.46 1.34 5.37
N ASP A 72 11.03 1.19 6.57
CA ASP A 72 10.31 1.46 7.86
C ASP A 72 10.19 2.96 8.22
#